data_AF-A0A7Y3LK33-F1
#
_entry.id   AF-A0A7Y3LK33-F1
#
_cell.length_a   1.000
_cell.length_b   1.000
_cell.length_c   1.000
_cell.angle_alpha   90.00
_cell.angle_beta   90.00
_cell.angle_gamma   90.00
#
_symmetry.space_group_name_H-M   'P 1'
#
loop_
_entity.id
_entity.type
_entity.pdbx_description
1 polymer ?
#
loop_
_entity_poly.entity_id
_entity_poly.type
_entity_poly.pdbx_seq_one_letter_code
_entity_poly.pdbx_strand_id
1 'polypeptide(L)'
;MAPIFKKGAQPNGKLCDSFGGHAQEEHLIGFRSVPVFDISQTEGKELPEVCQRLVQEGFDLDLQLFKEAANFIGFYVEEISIGDGSNGDCTHAIKRIRIEESNSSAQKCKTMAHELTHAILHENFHDRALAELEAESAAFLICNEIGIDSSTYSFGYLATWAGGHENASILIKSSANRIRDAATKILEIMNKDSKDSVNESWSECQAECFKAA
;
A
#
# COMPACT_ATOMS: atom_id res chain seq x y z
N MET A 1 -6.35 -13.03 3.67
CA MET A 1 -5.27 -14.01 3.95
C MET A 1 -4.13 -13.64 3.02
N ALA A 2 -3.08 -12.97 3.49
CA ALA A 2 -1.90 -12.67 2.68
C ALA A 2 -0.80 -13.66 3.05
N PRO A 3 -0.17 -14.35 2.08
CA PRO A 3 0.88 -15.31 2.38
C PRO A 3 2.20 -14.57 2.64
N ILE A 4 2.89 -14.93 3.71
CA ILE A 4 4.27 -14.50 3.98
C ILE A 4 5.18 -15.69 3.68
N PHE A 5 6.18 -15.46 2.82
CA PHE A 5 7.18 -16.46 2.46
C PHE A 5 8.36 -16.40 3.46
N LYS A 6 8.63 -17.50 4.16
CA LYS A 6 9.89 -17.68 4.91
C LYS A 6 10.66 -18.86 4.35
N LYS A 7 11.94 -18.61 4.02
CA LYS A 7 12.91 -19.62 3.58
C LYS A 7 13.27 -20.52 4.76
N GLY A 8 12.92 -21.80 4.68
CA GLY A 8 13.20 -22.79 5.72
C GLY A 8 14.69 -23.14 5.79
N ALA A 9 15.20 -23.26 7.02
CA ALA A 9 16.54 -23.76 7.31
C ALA A 9 16.67 -25.25 6.96
N GLN A 10 17.82 -25.62 6.38
CA GLN A 10 18.13 -27.00 5.98
C GLN A 10 18.28 -27.94 7.19
N PRO A 11 17.72 -29.16 7.16
CA PRO A 11 18.12 -30.21 8.08
C PRO A 11 19.35 -30.95 7.51
N ASN A 12 20.37 -31.10 8.35
CA ASN A 12 21.53 -31.97 8.09
C ASN A 12 21.07 -33.41 7.80
N GLY A 13 21.49 -33.96 6.65
CA GLY A 13 21.32 -35.37 6.33
C GLY A 13 21.96 -35.73 5.00
N LYS A 14 23.26 -36.07 5.01
CA LYS A 14 23.92 -36.74 3.88
C LYS A 14 23.32 -38.13 3.70
N LEU A 15 22.84 -38.43 2.50
CA LEU A 15 22.76 -39.78 1.96
C LEU A 15 23.31 -39.71 0.53
N CYS A 16 24.43 -40.41 0.32
CA CYS A 16 25.05 -40.59 -0.98
C CYS A 16 24.39 -41.79 -1.66
N ASP A 17 23.90 -41.60 -2.89
CA ASP A 17 23.68 -42.68 -3.84
C ASP A 17 24.37 -42.36 -5.16
N SER A 18 24.83 -43.41 -5.84
CA SER A 18 26.01 -43.44 -6.69
C SER A 18 25.63 -43.55 -8.17
N PHE A 19 24.72 -42.74 -8.70
CA PHE A 19 24.45 -42.70 -10.15
C PHE A 19 24.10 -41.29 -10.62
N GLY A 20 24.82 -40.80 -11.63
CA GLY A 20 24.66 -39.47 -12.19
C GLY A 20 23.27 -39.25 -12.80
N GLY A 21 22.44 -38.49 -12.10
CA GLY A 21 21.20 -37.91 -12.58
C GLY A 21 21.08 -36.50 -12.00
N HIS A 22 20.70 -35.53 -12.83
CA HIS A 22 20.53 -34.14 -12.40
C HIS A 22 19.51 -34.08 -11.24
N ALA A 23 19.97 -33.63 -10.07
CA ALA A 23 19.09 -33.41 -8.92
C ALA A 23 18.15 -32.26 -9.25
N GLN A 24 16.87 -32.58 -9.46
CA GLN A 24 15.82 -31.58 -9.61
C GLN A 24 15.40 -31.14 -8.19
N GLU A 25 15.60 -29.87 -7.85
CA GLU A 25 15.19 -29.32 -6.55
C GLU A 25 13.67 -29.31 -6.43
N GLU A 26 13.10 -30.32 -5.78
CA GLU A 26 11.68 -30.31 -5.40
C GLU A 26 11.48 -29.37 -4.21
N HIS A 27 10.77 -28.27 -4.44
CA HIS A 27 10.35 -27.34 -3.39
C HIS A 27 8.97 -27.73 -2.87
N LEU A 28 8.88 -28.04 -1.58
CA LEU A 28 7.61 -28.31 -0.91
C LEU A 28 6.88 -26.99 -0.65
N ILE A 29 5.80 -26.73 -1.38
CA ILE A 29 4.95 -25.55 -1.22
C ILE A 29 3.74 -25.94 -0.36
N GLY A 30 3.57 -25.30 0.79
CA GLY A 30 2.45 -25.55 1.70
C GLY A 30 2.01 -24.30 2.45
N PHE A 31 0.77 -24.29 2.93
CA PHE A 31 0.21 -23.23 3.77
C PHE A 31 -0.12 -23.79 5.16
N ARG A 32 0.04 -22.97 6.21
CA ARG A 32 -0.36 -23.31 7.57
C ARG A 32 -1.52 -22.42 7.97
N SER A 33 -2.64 -23.04 8.36
CA SER A 33 -3.75 -22.32 8.98
C SER A 33 -3.35 -21.90 10.39
N VAL A 34 -3.53 -20.62 10.71
CA VAL A 34 -3.40 -20.08 12.07
C VAL A 34 -4.74 -19.52 12.51
N PRO A 35 -5.16 -19.75 13.76
CA PRO A 35 -6.43 -19.23 14.25
C PRO A 35 -6.35 -17.71 14.37
N VAL A 36 -7.38 -17.04 13.85
CA VAL A 36 -7.65 -15.62 14.07
C VAL A 36 -8.94 -15.52 14.87
N PHE A 37 -8.96 -14.65 15.88
CA PHE A 37 -10.12 -14.43 16.74
C PHE A 37 -10.96 -13.29 16.18
N ASP A 38 -12.28 -13.42 16.30
CA ASP A 38 -13.19 -12.30 16.03
C ASP A 38 -12.96 -11.20 17.08
N ILE A 39 -13.18 -9.92 16.72
CA ILE A 39 -13.02 -8.79 17.64
C ILE A 39 -13.87 -8.97 18.91
N SER A 40 -15.07 -9.57 18.79
CA SER A 40 -15.95 -9.90 19.93
C SER A 40 -15.37 -10.95 20.89
N GLN A 41 -14.30 -11.64 20.49
CA GLN A 41 -13.59 -12.65 21.27
C GLN A 41 -12.30 -12.09 21.90
N THR A 42 -12.07 -10.77 21.79
CA THR A 42 -10.92 -10.07 22.38
C THR A 42 -11.39 -9.08 23.44
N GLU A 43 -10.73 -9.06 24.60
CA GLU A 43 -10.92 -8.03 25.63
C GLU A 43 -9.79 -7.00 25.49
N GLY A 44 -10.14 -5.71 25.34
CA GLY A 44 -9.18 -4.63 25.08
C GLY A 44 -9.83 -3.25 25.17
N LYS A 45 -9.03 -2.19 25.02
CA LYS A 45 -9.52 -0.79 24.96
C LYS A 45 -10.60 -0.66 23.88
N GLU A 46 -11.59 0.21 24.12
CA GLU A 46 -12.60 0.55 23.12
C GLU A 46 -11.97 0.88 21.77
N LEU A 47 -12.64 0.45 20.70
CA LEU A 47 -12.22 0.76 19.34
C LEU A 47 -12.17 2.28 19.17
N PRO A 48 -11.07 2.84 18.64
CA PRO A 48 -10.89 4.28 18.53
C PRO A 48 -11.98 4.93 17.67
N GLU A 49 -12.33 6.17 18.04
CA GLU A 49 -13.32 7.01 17.37
C GLU A 49 -13.02 7.25 15.89
N VAL A 50 -14.11 7.46 15.14
CA VAL A 50 -14.17 7.58 13.68
C VAL A 50 -13.30 8.74 13.18
N CYS A 51 -12.32 8.42 12.34
CA CYS A 51 -11.52 9.34 11.52
C CYS A 51 -10.91 10.54 12.26
N GLN A 52 -9.90 10.30 13.08
CA GLN A 52 -9.00 11.37 13.47
C GLN A 52 -8.00 11.64 12.34
N ARG A 53 -7.82 12.93 12.00
CA ARG A 53 -6.77 13.38 11.10
C ARG A 53 -5.42 12.94 11.66
N LEU A 54 -4.58 12.31 10.83
CA LEU A 54 -3.23 11.95 11.23
C LEU A 54 -2.42 13.23 11.49
N VAL A 55 -1.66 13.28 12.59
CA VAL A 55 -0.88 14.47 12.98
C VAL A 55 0.63 14.16 13.00
N GLN A 56 1.04 13.13 12.27
CA GLN A 56 2.44 12.73 12.19
C GLN A 56 3.16 13.59 11.12
N GLU A 57 4.29 14.17 11.49
CA GLU A 57 5.14 15.00 10.62
C GLU A 57 6.34 14.20 10.10
N GLY A 58 7.00 14.70 9.06
CA GLY A 58 8.26 14.12 8.54
C GLY A 58 8.13 13.17 7.35
N PHE A 59 6.97 13.16 6.68
CA PHE A 59 6.69 12.32 5.51
C PHE A 59 6.74 13.11 4.18
N ASP A 60 7.44 14.23 4.14
CA ASP A 60 7.50 15.09 2.94
C ASP A 60 8.18 14.39 1.76
N LEU A 61 9.18 13.55 2.04
CA LEU A 61 9.83 12.72 1.02
C LEU A 61 8.86 11.67 0.47
N ASP A 62 8.11 10.98 1.33
CA ASP A 62 7.10 10.02 0.90
C ASP A 62 5.99 10.69 0.08
N LEU A 63 5.55 11.88 0.49
CA LEU A 63 4.57 12.68 -0.26
C LEU A 63 5.09 13.02 -1.65
N GLN A 64 6.38 13.35 -1.78
CA GLN A 64 7.00 13.60 -3.06
C GLN A 64 7.04 12.33 -3.94
N LEU A 65 7.41 11.18 -3.38
CA LEU A 65 7.37 9.89 -4.08
C LEU A 65 5.96 9.52 -4.55
N PHE A 66 4.92 9.85 -3.76
CA PHE A 66 3.53 9.66 -4.20
C PHE A 66 3.17 10.54 -5.39
N LYS A 67 3.62 11.79 -5.43
CA LYS A 67 3.39 12.69 -6.57
C LYS A 67 4.11 12.19 -7.82
N GLU A 68 5.33 11.70 -7.67
CA GLU A 68 6.09 11.06 -8.75
C GLU A 68 5.37 9.82 -9.26
N ALA A 69 4.85 8.98 -8.35
CA ALA A 69 4.05 7.82 -8.72
C ALA A 69 2.76 8.20 -9.47
N ALA A 70 2.09 9.29 -9.08
CA ALA A 70 0.95 9.84 -9.80
C ALA A 70 1.34 10.25 -11.24
N ASN A 71 2.43 11.00 -11.37
CA ASN A 71 2.93 11.45 -12.68
C ASN A 71 3.31 10.26 -13.57
N PHE A 72 3.93 9.21 -13.00
CA PHE A 72 4.29 7.99 -13.71
C PHE A 72 3.08 7.28 -14.33
N ILE A 73 1.92 7.30 -13.65
CA ILE A 73 0.66 6.75 -14.18
C ILE A 73 -0.16 7.77 -15.00
N GLY A 74 0.40 8.95 -15.26
CA GLY A 74 -0.20 9.99 -16.10
C GLY A 74 -1.20 10.91 -15.38
N PHE A 75 -1.17 10.96 -14.05
CA PHE A 75 -1.98 11.88 -13.24
C PHE A 75 -1.10 13.00 -12.69
N TYR A 76 -1.60 14.23 -12.70
CA TYR A 76 -0.96 15.34 -12.00
C TYR A 76 -1.62 15.60 -10.65
N VAL A 77 -0.85 16.14 -9.70
CA VAL A 77 -1.28 16.36 -8.32
C VAL A 77 -1.30 17.85 -7.99
N GLU A 78 -2.38 18.31 -7.38
CA GLU A 78 -2.54 19.68 -6.87
C GLU A 78 -2.75 19.64 -5.35
N GLU A 79 -1.93 20.35 -4.59
CA GLU A 79 -2.24 20.70 -3.20
C GLU A 79 -2.98 22.04 -3.19
N ILE A 80 -4.24 22.03 -2.76
CA ILE A 80 -5.12 23.20 -2.81
C ILE A 80 -6.11 23.14 -1.64
N SER A 81 -6.57 24.28 -1.15
CA SER A 81 -7.74 24.31 -0.27
C SER A 81 -8.99 23.87 -1.04
N ILE A 82 -9.54 22.70 -0.69
CA ILE A 82 -10.71 22.11 -1.38
C ILE A 82 -12.00 22.74 -0.84
N GLY A 83 -12.03 23.09 0.44
CA GLY A 83 -13.08 23.91 1.05
C GLY A 83 -14.41 23.20 1.35
N ASP A 84 -14.54 21.92 1.01
CA ASP A 84 -15.73 21.10 1.29
C ASP A 84 -15.55 20.12 2.47
N GLY A 85 -14.38 20.14 3.09
CA GLY A 85 -14.01 19.26 4.20
C GLY A 85 -13.45 17.90 3.77
N SER A 86 -13.35 17.61 2.47
CA SER A 86 -12.64 16.44 1.96
C SER A 86 -11.12 16.58 2.16
N ASN A 87 -10.42 15.44 2.25
CA ASN A 87 -8.96 15.45 2.31
C ASN A 87 -8.33 15.43 0.91
N GLY A 88 -9.06 14.98 -0.10
CA GLY A 88 -8.62 14.85 -1.48
C GLY A 88 -9.71 14.30 -2.39
N ASP A 89 -9.43 14.28 -3.70
CA ASP A 89 -10.23 13.60 -4.72
C ASP A 89 -9.40 13.21 -5.96
N CYS A 90 -9.87 12.18 -6.65
CA CYS A 90 -9.36 11.74 -7.95
C CYS A 90 -10.40 11.98 -9.06
N THR A 91 -10.00 12.69 -10.11
CA THR A 91 -10.83 12.95 -11.29
C THR A 91 -10.20 12.36 -12.55
N HIS A 92 -10.70 11.22 -13.03
CA HIS A 92 -10.14 10.53 -14.22
C HIS A 92 -10.29 11.31 -15.53
N ALA A 93 -11.38 12.06 -15.69
CA ALA A 93 -11.67 12.80 -16.93
C ALA A 93 -10.56 13.79 -17.32
N ILE A 94 -9.87 14.36 -16.32
CA ILE A 94 -8.75 15.28 -16.50
C ILE A 94 -7.44 14.72 -15.94
N LYS A 95 -7.40 13.44 -15.52
CA LYS A 95 -6.26 12.77 -14.88
C LYS A 95 -5.63 13.62 -13.76
N ARG A 96 -6.46 14.03 -12.80
CA ARG A 96 -6.04 14.89 -11.67
C ARG A 96 -6.28 14.22 -10.33
N ILE A 97 -5.36 14.43 -9.40
CA ILE A 97 -5.55 14.20 -7.96
C ILE A 97 -5.43 15.55 -7.24
N ARG A 98 -6.39 15.87 -6.37
CA ARG A 98 -6.32 17.01 -5.45
C ARG A 98 -6.10 16.52 -4.03
N ILE A 99 -5.34 17.28 -3.25
CA ILE A 99 -5.11 17.05 -1.83
C ILE A 99 -5.31 18.36 -1.07
N GLU A 100 -5.99 18.29 0.08
CA GLU A 100 -6.19 19.45 0.96
C GLU A 100 -4.86 19.93 1.53
N GLU A 101 -4.49 21.17 1.18
CA GLU A 101 -3.17 21.74 1.49
C GLU A 101 -2.91 21.92 2.99
N SER A 102 -3.98 22.11 3.79
CA SER A 102 -3.89 22.33 5.24
C SER A 102 -3.66 21.05 6.06
N ASN A 103 -3.63 19.89 5.42
CA ASN A 103 -3.36 18.61 6.08
C ASN A 103 -1.88 18.44 6.46
N SER A 104 -1.63 17.66 7.52
CA SER A 104 -0.26 17.22 7.88
C SER A 104 0.33 16.35 6.77
N SER A 105 1.67 16.20 6.74
CA SER A 105 2.33 15.36 5.73
C SER A 105 1.88 13.90 5.79
N ALA A 106 1.66 13.32 6.97
CA ALA A 106 1.13 11.96 7.08
C ALA A 106 -0.32 11.85 6.55
N GLN A 107 -1.18 12.83 6.84
CA GLN A 107 -2.55 12.82 6.31
C GLN A 107 -2.55 12.97 4.79
N LYS A 108 -1.66 13.81 4.24
CA LYS A 108 -1.48 13.96 2.79
C LYS A 108 -1.02 12.65 2.16
N CYS A 109 -0.05 11.96 2.75
CA CYS A 109 0.41 10.64 2.28
C CYS A 109 -0.72 9.59 2.28
N LYS A 110 -1.49 9.49 3.37
CA LYS A 110 -2.66 8.60 3.44
C LYS A 110 -3.66 8.90 2.35
N THR A 111 -3.95 10.18 2.15
CA THR A 111 -4.91 10.64 1.13
C THR A 111 -4.38 10.33 -0.27
N MET A 112 -3.11 10.60 -0.54
CA MET A 112 -2.47 10.24 -1.81
C MET A 112 -2.56 8.74 -2.10
N ALA A 113 -2.29 7.88 -1.11
CA ALA A 113 -2.41 6.44 -1.27
C ALA A 113 -3.85 6.00 -1.63
N HIS A 114 -4.84 6.62 -1.00
CA HIS A 114 -6.26 6.40 -1.30
C HIS A 114 -6.62 6.84 -2.73
N GLU A 115 -6.31 8.09 -3.10
CA GLU A 115 -6.65 8.65 -4.40
C GLU A 115 -5.89 7.97 -5.55
N LEU A 116 -4.63 7.57 -5.34
CA LEU A 116 -3.88 6.77 -6.33
C LEU A 116 -4.50 5.40 -6.54
N THR A 117 -5.06 4.79 -5.49
CA THR A 117 -5.78 3.53 -5.65
C THR A 117 -7.02 3.72 -6.52
N HIS A 118 -7.76 4.83 -6.35
CA HIS A 118 -8.84 5.19 -7.26
C HIS A 118 -8.34 5.43 -8.70
N ALA A 119 -7.23 6.14 -8.87
CA ALA A 119 -6.63 6.37 -10.18
C ALA A 119 -6.30 5.05 -10.91
N ILE A 120 -5.81 4.04 -10.18
CA ILE A 120 -5.41 2.74 -10.73
C ILE A 120 -6.60 1.80 -10.98
N LEU A 121 -7.57 1.74 -10.07
CA LEU A 121 -8.61 0.70 -10.09
C LEU A 121 -9.99 1.19 -10.57
N HIS A 122 -10.30 2.48 -10.43
CA HIS A 122 -11.68 2.95 -10.38
C HIS A 122 -12.01 4.05 -11.41
N GLU A 123 -11.62 3.88 -12.68
CA GLU A 123 -11.99 4.83 -13.75
C GLU A 123 -13.50 4.88 -14.00
N ASN A 124 -14.19 3.75 -13.82
CA ASN A 124 -15.64 3.69 -13.83
C ASN A 124 -16.11 2.93 -12.58
N PHE A 125 -16.87 3.60 -11.72
CA PHE A 125 -17.41 3.01 -10.51
C PHE A 125 -18.70 2.25 -10.83
N HIS A 126 -18.69 0.92 -10.70
CA HIS A 126 -19.93 0.12 -10.75
C HIS A 126 -20.57 -0.05 -9.36
N ASP A 127 -19.74 -0.14 -8.32
CA ASP A 127 -20.15 -0.18 -6.92
C ASP A 127 -19.24 0.77 -6.13
N ARG A 128 -19.81 1.90 -5.68
CA ARG A 128 -19.06 2.90 -4.93
C ARG A 128 -18.60 2.37 -3.58
N ALA A 129 -19.43 1.63 -2.86
CA ALA A 129 -19.07 1.14 -1.53
C ALA A 129 -17.89 0.17 -1.60
N LEU A 130 -17.88 -0.71 -2.61
CA LEU A 130 -16.74 -1.60 -2.87
C LEU A 130 -15.49 -0.82 -3.26
N ALA A 131 -15.61 0.21 -4.10
CA ALA A 131 -14.46 1.01 -4.52
C ALA A 131 -13.78 1.75 -3.36
N GLU A 132 -14.58 2.36 -2.48
CA GLU A 132 -14.09 3.03 -1.26
C GLU A 132 -13.44 2.01 -0.30
N LEU A 133 -14.04 0.82 -0.16
CA LEU A 133 -13.47 -0.28 0.62
C LEU A 133 -12.10 -0.71 0.09
N GLU A 134 -11.97 -0.88 -1.22
CA GLU A 134 -10.71 -1.26 -1.84
C GLU A 134 -9.65 -0.16 -1.69
N ALA A 135 -10.02 1.10 -1.96
CA ALA A 135 -9.12 2.25 -1.87
C ALA A 135 -8.60 2.46 -0.45
N GLU A 136 -9.49 2.39 0.54
CA GLU A 136 -9.12 2.57 1.94
C GLU A 136 -8.29 1.38 2.47
N SER A 137 -8.61 0.16 2.05
CA SER A 137 -7.82 -1.02 2.41
C SER A 137 -6.42 -0.97 1.83
N ALA A 138 -6.26 -0.51 0.58
CA ALA A 138 -4.95 -0.36 -0.04
C ALA A 138 -4.14 0.76 0.62
N ALA A 139 -4.77 1.91 0.91
CA ALA A 139 -4.14 3.01 1.63
C ALA A 139 -3.61 2.57 3.00
N PHE A 140 -4.37 1.76 3.74
CA PHE A 140 -3.92 1.17 5.01
C PHE A 140 -2.65 0.34 4.85
N LEU A 141 -2.58 -0.55 3.84
CA LEU A 141 -1.41 -1.38 3.59
C LEU A 141 -0.18 -0.54 3.23
N ILE A 142 -0.36 0.48 2.38
CA ILE A 142 0.72 1.37 1.95
C ILE A 142 1.24 2.20 3.13
N CYS A 143 0.33 2.84 3.90
CA CYS A 143 0.69 3.62 5.08
C CYS A 143 1.46 2.78 6.10
N ASN A 144 1.03 1.54 6.35
CA ASN A 144 1.73 0.63 7.24
C ASN A 144 3.15 0.30 6.74
N GLU A 145 3.35 0.12 5.43
CA GLU A 145 4.66 -0.15 4.85
C GLU A 145 5.63 1.03 5.00
N ILE A 146 5.15 2.26 4.81
CA ILE A 146 5.97 3.48 4.93
C ILE A 146 6.08 4.01 6.37
N GLY A 147 5.53 3.28 7.36
CA GLY A 147 5.64 3.62 8.78
C GLY A 147 4.68 4.69 9.29
N ILE A 148 3.64 5.03 8.52
CA ILE A 148 2.53 5.86 8.98
C ILE A 148 1.58 4.98 9.80
N ASP A 149 1.41 5.32 11.08
CA ASP A 149 0.40 4.67 11.90
C ASP A 149 -1.01 5.19 11.55
N SER A 150 -1.62 4.54 10.58
CA SER A 150 -3.03 4.76 10.22
C SER A 150 -3.97 3.77 10.93
N SER A 151 -3.52 3.06 11.97
CA SER A 151 -4.32 2.02 12.65
C SER A 151 -5.49 2.61 13.44
N THR A 152 -5.37 3.86 13.88
CA THR A 152 -6.48 4.64 14.45
C THR A 152 -7.57 4.95 13.44
N TYR A 153 -7.31 4.78 12.14
CA TYR A 153 -8.33 4.80 11.10
C TYR A 153 -9.04 3.43 11.07
N SER A 154 -10.00 3.27 11.98
CA SER A 154 -10.71 2.01 12.13
C SER A 154 -11.60 1.73 10.92
N PHE A 155 -11.52 0.51 10.38
CA PHE A 155 -12.43 -0.05 9.36
C PHE A 155 -13.93 -0.03 9.76
N GLY A 156 -14.29 0.54 10.91
CA GLY A 156 -15.67 0.65 11.41
C GLY A 156 -16.59 1.44 10.47
N TYR A 157 -16.06 2.40 9.72
CA TYR A 157 -16.83 3.13 8.71
C TYR A 157 -17.18 2.24 7.50
N LEU A 158 -16.22 1.44 7.04
CA LEU A 158 -16.39 0.49 5.93
C LEU A 158 -17.36 -0.64 6.29
N ALA A 159 -17.31 -1.11 7.54
CA ALA A 159 -18.26 -2.07 8.07
C ALA A 159 -19.71 -1.55 8.05
N THR A 160 -19.94 -0.28 8.33
CA THR A 160 -21.30 0.29 8.33
C THR A 160 -21.83 0.44 6.90
N TRP A 161 -20.97 0.79 5.94
CA TRP A 161 -21.35 1.01 4.53
C TRP A 161 -21.50 -0.27 3.71
N ALA A 162 -20.74 -1.31 4.03
CA ALA A 162 -20.84 -2.63 3.38
C ALA A 162 -22.04 -3.47 3.86
N GLY A 163 -22.96 -2.89 4.65
CA GLY A 163 -24.09 -3.62 5.23
C GLY A 163 -23.73 -4.47 6.45
N GLY A 164 -22.70 -4.08 7.22
CA GLY A 164 -22.26 -4.72 8.46
C GLY A 164 -20.82 -5.26 8.40
N HIS A 165 -20.23 -5.51 9.58
CA HIS A 165 -18.87 -6.03 9.73
C HIS A 165 -18.63 -7.34 8.97
N GLU A 166 -19.60 -8.26 8.99
CA GLU A 166 -19.47 -9.57 8.35
C GLU A 166 -19.41 -9.44 6.82
N ASN A 167 -20.26 -8.59 6.24
CA ASN A 167 -20.25 -8.29 4.81
C ASN A 167 -18.97 -7.57 4.39
N ALA A 168 -18.48 -6.59 5.16
CA ALA A 168 -17.18 -5.96 4.90
C ALA A 168 -16.04 -6.99 4.87
N SER A 169 -16.02 -7.95 5.81
CA SER A 169 -15.00 -8.99 5.84
C SER A 169 -15.03 -9.87 4.58
N ILE A 170 -16.22 -10.17 4.05
CA ILE A 170 -16.41 -10.96 2.82
C ILE A 170 -15.96 -10.15 1.60
N LEU A 171 -16.32 -8.88 1.53
CA LEU A 171 -15.92 -7.98 0.43
C LEU A 171 -14.40 -7.77 0.41
N ILE A 172 -13.77 -7.57 1.58
CA ILE A 172 -12.30 -7.49 1.68
C ILE A 172 -11.67 -8.80 1.24
N LYS A 173 -12.19 -9.96 1.67
CA LYS A 173 -11.65 -11.27 1.28
C LYS A 173 -11.78 -11.51 -0.23
N SER A 174 -12.92 -11.16 -0.82
CA SER A 174 -13.16 -11.33 -2.26
C SER A 174 -12.34 -10.35 -3.10
N SER A 175 -12.01 -9.17 -2.57
CA SER A 175 -11.24 -8.13 -3.25
C SER A 175 -9.77 -8.10 -2.83
N ALA A 176 -9.32 -9.03 -1.99
CA ALA A 176 -7.99 -9.02 -1.38
C ALA A 176 -6.84 -8.97 -2.40
N ASN A 177 -7.01 -9.65 -3.53
CA ASN A 177 -6.02 -9.61 -4.61
C ASN A 177 -5.96 -8.21 -5.25
N ARG A 178 -7.11 -7.61 -5.56
CA ARG A 178 -7.15 -6.24 -6.13
C ARG A 178 -6.51 -5.22 -5.19
N ILE A 179 -6.86 -5.28 -3.91
CA ILE A 179 -6.31 -4.43 -2.86
C ILE A 179 -4.79 -4.57 -2.78
N ARG A 180 -4.31 -5.82 -2.64
CA ARG A 180 -2.89 -6.13 -2.53
C ARG A 180 -2.13 -5.69 -3.78
N ASP A 181 -2.63 -6.06 -4.96
CA ASP A 181 -1.93 -5.81 -6.22
C ASP A 181 -1.85 -4.29 -6.51
N ALA A 182 -2.88 -3.51 -6.16
CA ALA A 182 -2.82 -2.05 -6.22
C ALA A 182 -1.80 -1.47 -5.23
N ALA A 183 -1.81 -1.91 -3.98
CA ALA A 183 -0.86 -1.47 -2.96
C ALA A 183 0.59 -1.79 -3.37
N THR A 184 0.85 -3.02 -3.81
CA THR A 184 2.16 -3.44 -4.31
C THR A 184 2.60 -2.60 -5.50
N LYS A 185 1.71 -2.35 -6.47
CA LYS A 185 2.03 -1.52 -7.63
C LYS A 185 2.42 -0.10 -7.24
N ILE A 186 1.70 0.54 -6.32
CA ILE A 186 2.01 1.90 -5.85
C ILE A 186 3.39 1.90 -5.16
N LEU A 187 3.62 0.97 -4.23
CA LEU A 187 4.89 0.84 -3.51
C LEU A 187 6.06 0.54 -4.45
N GLU A 188 5.87 -0.28 -5.48
CA GLU A 188 6.89 -0.57 -6.48
C GLU A 188 7.28 0.68 -7.28
N ILE A 189 6.30 1.49 -7.67
CA ILE A 189 6.55 2.74 -8.41
C ILE A 189 7.33 3.71 -7.51
N MET A 190 6.89 3.93 -6.28
CA MET A 190 7.60 4.79 -5.30
C MET A 190 9.05 4.33 -5.05
N ASN A 191 9.30 3.01 -5.05
CA ASN A 191 10.63 2.44 -4.83
C ASN A 191 11.50 2.35 -6.09
N LYS A 192 10.93 2.54 -7.28
CA LYS A 192 11.69 2.48 -8.53
C LYS A 192 12.45 3.77 -8.75
N ASP A 193 11.81 4.90 -8.47
CA ASP A 193 12.41 6.24 -8.58
C ASP A 193 13.54 6.44 -7.54
N SER A 194 13.44 5.80 -6.37
CA SER A 194 14.53 5.81 -5.38
C SER A 194 15.76 5.00 -5.82
N LYS A 195 15.63 4.03 -6.72
CA LYS A 195 16.76 3.27 -7.26
C LYS A 195 17.35 3.93 -8.50
N ASP A 196 16.52 4.51 -9.36
CA ASP A 196 16.99 5.20 -10.56
C ASP A 196 17.73 6.50 -10.21
N SER A 197 17.26 7.26 -9.22
CA SER A 197 17.97 8.45 -8.68
C SER A 197 19.31 8.12 -8.02
N VAL A 198 19.39 7.01 -7.28
CA VAL A 198 20.65 6.52 -6.73
C VAL A 198 21.60 6.13 -7.86
N ASN A 199 21.13 5.40 -8.87
CA ASN A 199 21.96 4.93 -9.98
C ASN A 199 22.50 6.09 -10.85
N GLU A 200 21.70 7.14 -11.07
CA GLU A 200 22.16 8.38 -11.73
C GLU A 200 23.23 9.10 -10.89
N SER A 201 23.04 9.21 -9.57
CA SER A 201 24.01 9.83 -8.65
C SER A 201 25.36 9.09 -8.62
N TRP A 202 25.37 7.76 -8.68
CA TRP A 202 26.61 6.97 -8.79
C TRP A 202 27.32 7.18 -10.13
N SER A 203 26.57 7.38 -11.22
CA SER A 203 27.13 7.62 -12.55
C SER A 203 27.70 9.04 -12.72
N GLU A 204 27.07 10.06 -12.12
CA GLU A 204 27.61 11.43 -12.09
C GLU A 204 28.86 11.54 -11.22
N CYS A 205 28.87 10.92 -10.03
CA CYS A 205 30.06 10.85 -9.18
C CYS A 205 31.25 10.19 -9.90
N GLN A 206 31.01 9.13 -10.68
CA GLN A 206 32.07 8.47 -11.46
C GLN A 206 32.56 9.35 -12.63
N ALA A 207 31.66 10.08 -13.29
CA ALA A 207 32.00 10.97 -14.39
C ALA A 207 32.82 12.20 -13.94
N GLU A 208 32.59 12.71 -12.73
CA GLU A 208 33.39 13.78 -12.14
C GLU A 208 34.77 13.28 -11.68
N CYS A 209 34.85 12.09 -11.08
CA CYS A 209 36.13 11.48 -10.72
C CYS A 209 37.06 11.23 -11.93
N PHE A 210 36.51 10.93 -13.11
CA PHE A 210 37.30 10.72 -14.34
C PHE A 210 37.75 12.01 -15.03
N LYS A 211 37.13 13.17 -14.75
CA LYS A 211 37.54 14.47 -15.30
C LYS A 211 38.61 15.17 -14.45
N ALA A 212 38.87 14.66 -13.25
CA ALA A 212 39.84 15.20 -12.30
C ALA A 212 41.18 14.44 -12.27
N ALA A 213 41.41 13.51 -13.20
CA ALA A 213 42.64 12.75 -13.39
C ALA A 213 43.30 13.11 -14.73
#